data_AF-A0A2H1EDD2-F1
#
_entry.id   AF-A0A2H1EDD2-F1
#
_cell.length_a   1.000
_cell.length_b   1.000
_cell.length_c   1.000
_cell.angle_alpha   90.00
_cell.angle_beta   90.00
_cell.angle_gamma   90.00
#
_symmetry.space_group_name_H-M   'P 1'
#
loop_
_entity.id
_entity.type
_entity.pdbx_description
1 polymer ?
#
loop_
_entity_poly.entity_id
_entity_poly.type
_entity_poly.pdbx_seq_one_letter_code
_entity_poly.pdbx_strand_id
1 'polypeptide(L)'
;MNKIIDRTFIIEWGLPKKYIGDIQDYFGVDESENICSIKIQLLHNVGSKVLKKEPQILAAIPKGIQPFVIKESLFNTNKILNNHCQFLYKDDIIFSYTNSTLDNLINSSLIYKMFSKNVFALFDDKMQLHYIILKDVSKFNFNKIKSSFNNEKVIPLFFKIYTYNQDDDTELINLINEIEISLEKKDIINNEICHLLEEELEFLKEELEL
;
A
#
# COMPACT_ATOMS: atom_id res chain seq x y z
N MET A 1 -12.08 -7.08 8.93
CA MET A 1 -12.60 -6.59 7.63
C MET A 1 -11.48 -5.82 6.96
N ASN A 2 -11.17 -6.12 5.69
CA ASN A 2 -10.10 -5.43 4.96
C ASN A 2 -10.75 -4.44 3.98
N LYS A 3 -10.42 -3.16 4.11
CA LYS A 3 -11.02 -2.09 3.30
C LYS A 3 -10.00 -0.99 3.01
N ILE A 4 -10.26 -0.23 1.96
CA ILE A 4 -9.56 1.01 1.66
C ILE A 4 -10.56 2.14 1.85
N ILE A 5 -10.18 3.12 2.66
CA ILE A 5 -10.94 4.35 2.88
C ILE A 5 -10.00 5.49 2.51
N ASP A 6 -10.44 6.33 1.58
CA ASP A 6 -9.61 7.40 1.03
C ASP A 6 -8.29 6.83 0.50
N ARG A 7 -7.18 7.23 1.11
CA ARG A 7 -5.81 6.88 0.72
C ARG A 7 -5.20 5.84 1.66
N THR A 8 -6.02 5.16 2.46
CA THR A 8 -5.54 4.33 3.59
C THR A 8 -6.10 2.92 3.51
N PHE A 9 -5.21 1.94 3.60
CA PHE A 9 -5.55 0.53 3.82
C PHE A 9 -5.86 0.31 5.29
N ILE A 10 -7.10 -0.09 5.59
CA ILE A 10 -7.53 -0.48 6.93
C ILE A 10 -7.73 -1.98 6.94
N ILE A 11 -6.91 -2.66 7.73
CA ILE A 11 -6.86 -4.10 7.85
C ILE A 11 -7.16 -4.44 9.31
N GLU A 12 -8.32 -5.03 9.57
CA GLU A 12 -8.74 -5.37 10.94
C GLU A 12 -9.01 -6.86 11.04
N TRP A 13 -8.35 -7.55 11.98
CA TRP A 13 -8.61 -8.95 12.33
C TRP A 13 -8.91 -9.15 13.82
N GLY A 14 -8.91 -8.08 14.60
CA GLY A 14 -9.48 -8.00 15.94
C GLY A 14 -9.95 -6.58 16.24
N LEU A 15 -10.38 -6.36 17.48
CA LEU A 15 -10.90 -5.07 17.92
C LEU A 15 -9.80 -4.29 18.68
N PRO A 16 -9.29 -3.16 18.13
CA PRO A 16 -8.25 -2.40 18.78
C PRO A 16 -8.78 -1.62 19.97
N LYS A 17 -7.99 -1.58 21.06
CA LYS A 17 -8.24 -0.78 22.27
C LYS A 17 -7.39 0.48 22.31
N LYS A 18 -6.19 0.41 21.74
CA LYS A 18 -5.31 1.56 21.52
C LYS A 18 -4.66 1.45 20.15
N TYR A 19 -4.10 2.57 19.70
CA TYR A 19 -3.28 2.62 18.49
C TYR A 19 -1.88 3.09 18.86
N ILE A 20 -0.88 2.45 18.25
CA ILE A 20 0.52 2.87 18.28
C ILE A 20 0.95 3.25 16.87
N GLY A 21 1.90 4.16 16.75
CA GLY A 21 2.32 4.71 15.46
C GLY A 21 2.34 6.23 15.52
N ASP A 22 2.71 6.83 14.40
CA ASP A 22 2.85 8.27 14.27
C ASP A 22 2.39 8.70 12.88
N ILE A 23 1.81 9.91 12.81
CA ILE A 23 1.32 10.73 11.67
C ILE A 23 0.67 10.00 10.48
N GLN A 24 1.31 8.96 9.95
CA GLN A 24 1.02 8.24 8.72
C GLN A 24 0.41 6.83 8.96
N ASP A 25 1.13 5.95 9.66
CA ASP A 25 0.74 4.54 9.83
C ASP A 25 0.43 4.22 11.30
N TYR A 26 -0.70 3.53 11.53
CA TYR A 26 -1.17 3.17 12.87
C TYR A 26 -1.41 1.67 13.00
N PHE A 27 -0.90 1.09 14.08
CA PHE A 27 -1.08 -0.31 14.45
C PHE A 27 -2.03 -0.38 15.65
N GLY A 28 -3.18 -1.03 15.48
CA GLY A 28 -4.16 -1.22 16.53
C GLY A 28 -3.81 -2.41 17.41
N VAL A 29 -3.90 -2.21 18.73
CA VAL A 29 -3.48 -3.17 19.75
C VAL A 29 -4.68 -3.60 20.59
N ASP A 30 -4.84 -4.90 20.84
CA ASP A 30 -5.90 -5.46 21.69
C ASP A 30 -5.57 -5.36 23.20
N GLU A 31 -6.48 -5.85 24.07
CA GLU A 31 -6.29 -5.86 25.54
C GLU A 31 -5.10 -6.70 26.01
N SER A 32 -4.66 -7.65 25.18
CA SER A 32 -3.53 -8.53 25.45
C SER A 32 -2.23 -8.03 24.81
N GLU A 33 -2.19 -6.77 24.37
CA GLU A 33 -1.04 -6.14 23.72
C GLU A 33 -0.66 -6.78 22.37
N ASN A 34 -1.59 -7.45 21.69
CA ASN A 34 -1.34 -8.00 20.36
C ASN A 34 -1.78 -7.01 19.28
N ILE A 35 -1.01 -6.93 18.20
CA ILE A 35 -1.43 -6.23 16.99
C ILE A 35 -2.64 -6.96 16.38
N CYS A 36 -3.75 -6.24 16.28
CA CYS A 36 -5.03 -6.74 15.81
C CYS A 36 -5.62 -5.94 14.64
N SER A 37 -5.03 -4.79 14.33
CA SER A 37 -5.33 -4.03 13.12
C SER A 37 -4.15 -3.21 12.64
N ILE A 38 -4.18 -2.81 11.37
CA ILE A 38 -3.23 -1.87 10.78
C ILE A 38 -3.99 -0.90 9.89
N LYS A 39 -3.63 0.38 9.99
CA LYS A 39 -4.02 1.45 9.09
C LYS A 39 -2.74 1.95 8.41
N ILE A 40 -2.60 1.68 7.12
CA ILE A 40 -1.41 2.01 6.33
C ILE A 40 -1.78 3.02 5.25
N GLN A 41 -1.09 4.14 5.20
CA GLN A 41 -1.35 5.20 4.25
C GLN A 41 -0.59 4.99 2.93
N LEU A 42 -1.25 5.21 1.80
CA LEU A 42 -0.62 5.40 0.48
C LEU A 42 0.08 6.76 0.43
N LEU A 43 1.33 6.75 -0.02
CA LEU A 43 2.21 7.90 0.06
C LEU A 43 2.31 8.67 -1.25
N HIS A 44 1.91 9.93 -1.19
CA HIS A 44 2.14 10.92 -2.25
C HIS A 44 3.62 11.24 -2.38
N ASN A 45 4.12 11.24 -3.62
CA ASN A 45 5.44 11.80 -3.97
C ASN A 45 6.62 11.29 -3.12
N VAL A 46 6.86 9.97 -3.12
CA VAL A 46 8.02 9.37 -2.41
C VAL A 46 8.85 8.43 -3.27
N GLY A 47 8.80 8.58 -4.60
CA GLY A 47 9.57 7.76 -5.54
C GLY A 47 9.16 6.28 -5.58
N SER A 48 7.92 5.99 -5.17
CA SER A 48 7.27 4.68 -5.29
C SER A 48 7.16 4.22 -6.74
N LYS A 49 7.16 2.90 -6.98
CA LYS A 49 7.27 2.36 -8.35
C LYS A 49 6.37 1.18 -8.62
N VAL A 50 5.84 1.13 -9.85
CA VAL A 50 5.25 -0.07 -10.42
C VAL A 50 6.38 -0.97 -10.94
N LEU A 51 6.52 -2.15 -10.35
CA LEU A 51 7.56 -3.11 -10.69
C LEU A 51 7.15 -3.96 -11.90
N LYS A 52 8.04 -4.07 -12.88
CA LYS A 52 7.83 -4.89 -14.09
C LYS A 52 8.19 -6.37 -13.88
N LYS A 53 9.03 -6.65 -12.88
CA LYS A 53 9.50 -8.01 -12.55
C LYS A 53 9.11 -8.32 -11.11
N GLU A 54 8.93 -9.61 -10.83
CA GLU A 54 8.63 -10.07 -9.48
C GLU A 54 9.76 -9.70 -8.53
N PRO A 55 9.50 -8.90 -7.49
CA PRO A 55 10.50 -8.63 -6.49
C PRO A 55 10.82 -9.90 -5.70
N GLN A 56 12.10 -10.12 -5.41
CA GLN A 56 12.55 -11.37 -4.78
C GLN A 56 11.91 -11.61 -3.41
N ILE A 57 11.61 -10.54 -2.65
CA ILE A 57 10.94 -10.68 -1.34
C ILE A 57 9.54 -11.31 -1.44
N LEU A 58 8.84 -11.15 -2.58
CA LEU A 58 7.55 -11.82 -2.83
C LEU A 58 7.77 -13.30 -3.19
N ALA A 59 8.76 -13.58 -4.05
CA ALA A 59 9.11 -14.94 -4.44
C ALA A 59 9.58 -15.79 -3.25
N ALA A 60 10.20 -15.15 -2.25
CA ALA A 60 10.75 -15.79 -1.06
C ALA A 60 9.73 -16.00 0.06
N ILE A 61 8.48 -15.53 -0.05
CA ILE A 61 7.44 -15.76 0.98
C ILE A 61 7.24 -17.28 1.20
N PRO A 62 7.52 -17.82 2.40
CA PRO A 62 7.32 -19.24 2.65
C PRO A 62 5.88 -19.70 2.43
N LYS A 63 5.70 -20.91 1.89
CA LYS A 63 4.37 -21.53 1.81
C LYS A 63 3.95 -22.03 3.19
N GLY A 64 2.69 -21.77 3.58
CA GLY A 64 2.11 -22.31 4.81
C GLY A 64 2.51 -21.58 6.10
N ILE A 65 2.94 -20.31 6.02
CA ILE A 65 3.15 -19.46 7.20
C ILE A 65 1.88 -19.43 8.03
N GLN A 66 1.99 -19.74 9.30
CA GLN A 66 0.87 -19.67 10.24
C GLN A 66 0.70 -18.23 10.74
N PRO A 67 -0.54 -17.79 11.04
CA PRO A 67 -0.76 -16.51 11.69
C PRO A 67 0.08 -16.42 12.95
N PHE A 68 0.86 -15.36 13.06
CA PHE A 68 1.72 -15.13 14.22
C PHE A 68 1.17 -13.98 15.04
N VAL A 69 1.03 -14.20 16.35
CA VAL A 69 0.63 -13.14 17.27
C VAL A 69 1.81 -12.20 17.47
N ILE A 70 1.73 -11.02 16.86
CA ILE A 70 2.75 -9.97 17.01
C ILE A 70 2.37 -9.11 18.21
N LYS A 71 3.24 -9.09 19.21
CA LYS A 71 3.10 -8.21 20.38
C LYS A 71 3.50 -6.78 20.01
N GLU A 72 2.84 -5.81 20.63
CA GLU A 72 3.21 -4.39 20.57
C GLU A 72 4.69 -4.16 20.86
N SER A 73 5.28 -4.90 21.80
CA SER A 73 6.69 -4.79 22.18
C SER A 73 7.68 -5.04 21.04
N LEU A 74 7.26 -5.72 19.96
CA LEU A 74 8.08 -5.92 18.76
C LEU A 74 8.15 -4.65 17.89
N PHE A 75 7.19 -3.76 18.03
CA PHE A 75 7.17 -2.44 17.43
C PHE A 75 7.78 -1.45 18.43
N ASN A 76 9.10 -1.30 18.39
CA ASN A 76 9.85 -0.43 19.30
C ASN A 76 9.23 0.98 19.36
N THR A 77 8.59 1.31 20.48
CA THR A 77 7.81 2.53 20.69
C THR A 77 8.63 3.82 20.61
N ASN A 78 9.97 3.72 20.61
CA ASN A 78 10.87 4.87 20.54
C ASN A 78 11.38 5.16 19.12
N LYS A 79 11.01 4.34 18.12
CA LYS A 79 11.36 4.58 16.72
C LYS A 79 10.10 4.88 15.93
N ILE A 80 10.17 5.93 15.11
CA ILE A 80 9.11 6.30 14.18
C ILE A 80 8.97 5.17 13.15
N LEU A 81 7.77 4.63 13.01
CA LEU A 81 7.42 3.54 12.09
C LEU A 81 6.75 4.12 10.83
N ASN A 82 7.49 4.90 10.07
CA ASN A 82 6.97 5.46 8.83
C ASN A 82 7.32 4.56 7.67
N ASN A 83 6.33 4.24 6.82
CA ASN A 83 6.66 3.72 5.51
C ASN A 83 7.31 4.85 4.69
N HIS A 84 8.39 4.54 3.97
CA HIS A 84 9.23 5.50 3.23
C HIS A 84 9.01 5.44 1.73
N CYS A 85 8.60 4.29 1.21
CA CYS A 85 8.42 4.05 -0.22
C CYS A 85 7.48 2.86 -0.42
N GLN A 86 6.82 2.83 -1.57
CA GLN A 86 5.80 1.84 -1.89
C GLN A 86 6.06 1.24 -3.27
N PHE A 87 5.74 -0.05 -3.41
CA PHE A 87 5.93 -0.75 -4.66
C PHE A 87 4.67 -1.53 -5.00
N LEU A 88 4.23 -1.40 -6.25
CA LEU A 88 3.16 -2.22 -6.80
C LEU A 88 3.78 -3.27 -7.73
N TYR A 89 3.55 -4.54 -7.45
CA TYR A 89 3.82 -5.62 -8.39
C TYR A 89 2.54 -6.40 -8.65
N LYS A 90 2.01 -6.30 -9.88
CA LYS A 90 0.70 -6.84 -10.25
C LYS A 90 -0.39 -6.32 -9.30
N ASP A 91 -0.92 -7.20 -8.45
CA ASP A 91 -1.97 -6.93 -7.48
C ASP A 91 -1.46 -6.94 -6.02
N ASP A 92 -0.16 -6.95 -5.82
CA ASP A 92 0.47 -6.93 -4.50
C ASP A 92 1.14 -5.56 -4.26
N ILE A 93 0.89 -4.96 -3.09
CA ILE A 93 1.55 -3.72 -2.65
C ILE A 93 2.54 -4.03 -1.53
N ILE A 94 3.73 -3.47 -1.65
CA ILE A 94 4.82 -3.58 -0.66
C ILE A 94 5.08 -2.20 -0.09
N PHE A 95 4.94 -2.07 1.23
CA PHE A 95 5.30 -0.88 2.00
C PHE A 95 6.68 -1.09 2.61
N SER A 96 7.63 -0.18 2.33
CA SER A 96 8.98 -0.22 2.87
C SER A 96 9.10 0.66 4.10
N TYR A 97 9.58 0.10 5.20
CA TYR A 97 9.93 0.79 6.46
C TYR A 97 11.45 0.89 6.63
N THR A 98 12.18 0.71 5.54
CA THR A 98 13.65 0.79 5.48
C THR A 98 14.07 1.64 4.27
N ASN A 99 15.22 2.31 4.40
CA ASN A 99 15.85 3.07 3.30
C ASN A 99 16.60 2.16 2.31
N SER A 100 16.68 0.86 2.60
CA SER A 100 17.31 -0.10 1.70
C SER A 100 16.41 -0.40 0.51
N THR A 101 17.00 -0.43 -0.69
CA THR A 101 16.25 -0.83 -1.89
C THR A 101 15.87 -2.30 -1.82
N LEU A 102 14.74 -2.63 -2.45
CA LEU A 102 14.21 -3.99 -2.56
C LEU A 102 15.22 -5.00 -3.13
N ASP A 103 16.09 -4.54 -4.04
CA ASP A 103 17.11 -5.36 -4.69
C ASP A 103 18.36 -5.61 -3.81
N ASN A 104 18.57 -4.83 -2.76
CA ASN A 104 19.77 -4.94 -1.92
C ASN A 104 19.58 -5.84 -0.68
N LEU A 105 18.35 -6.27 -0.38
CA LEU A 105 18.00 -6.94 0.88
C LEU A 105 17.92 -8.47 0.81
N ILE A 106 18.30 -9.07 -0.31
CA ILE A 106 18.25 -10.52 -0.53
C ILE A 106 19.24 -11.29 0.36
N ASN A 107 20.26 -10.61 0.89
CA ASN A 107 21.28 -11.24 1.74
C ASN A 107 21.00 -11.13 3.25
N SER A 108 19.93 -10.47 3.69
CA SER A 108 19.55 -10.45 5.10
C SER A 108 18.54 -11.56 5.39
N SER A 109 18.73 -12.25 6.52
CA SER A 109 17.82 -13.28 7.03
C SER A 109 16.50 -12.67 7.48
N LEU A 110 15.66 -12.26 6.53
CA LEU A 110 14.36 -11.68 6.83
C LEU A 110 13.42 -12.75 7.41
N ILE A 111 12.79 -12.41 8.52
CA ILE A 111 11.84 -13.24 9.25
C ILE A 111 10.43 -12.85 8.77
N TYR A 112 9.77 -13.76 8.07
CA TYR A 112 8.41 -13.59 7.60
C TYR A 112 7.39 -13.90 8.70
N LYS A 113 6.47 -12.97 8.94
CA LYS A 113 5.33 -13.13 9.85
C LYS A 113 4.04 -12.82 9.11
N MET A 114 3.06 -13.70 9.22
CA MET A 114 1.73 -13.44 8.67
C MET A 114 0.84 -12.83 9.75
N PHE A 115 0.33 -11.63 9.50
CA PHE A 115 -0.70 -11.00 10.33
C PHE A 115 -2.08 -11.61 10.05
N SER A 116 -2.40 -11.73 8.76
CA SER A 116 -3.65 -12.31 8.26
C SER A 116 -3.43 -12.89 6.87
N LYS A 117 -4.44 -13.57 6.31
CA LYS A 117 -4.38 -14.32 5.04
C LYS A 117 -3.65 -13.63 3.88
N ASN A 118 -3.70 -12.29 3.82
CA ASN A 118 -3.15 -11.48 2.73
C ASN A 118 -2.16 -10.41 3.22
N VAL A 119 -1.71 -10.48 4.47
CA VAL A 119 -0.95 -9.39 5.09
C VAL A 119 0.25 -9.98 5.82
N PHE A 120 1.43 -9.61 5.35
CA PHE A 120 2.70 -10.15 5.84
C PHE A 120 3.58 -9.00 6.33
N ALA A 121 4.33 -9.23 7.40
CA ALA A 121 5.42 -8.38 7.82
C ALA A 121 6.74 -9.13 7.71
N LEU A 122 7.77 -8.42 7.29
CA LEU A 122 9.13 -8.92 7.17
C LEU A 122 9.99 -8.13 8.16
N PHE A 123 10.67 -8.86 9.04
CA PHE A 123 11.56 -8.29 10.04
C PHE A 123 13.00 -8.73 9.78
N ASP A 124 13.99 -7.98 10.25
CA ASP A 124 15.37 -8.48 10.33
C ASP A 124 15.59 -9.41 11.54
N ASP A 125 16.82 -9.89 11.70
CA ASP A 125 17.26 -10.72 12.82
C ASP A 125 17.16 -10.02 14.18
N LYS A 126 17.11 -8.69 14.19
CA LYS A 126 16.90 -7.84 15.37
C LYS A 126 15.43 -7.49 15.57
N MET A 127 14.52 -8.13 14.85
CA MET A 127 13.08 -7.90 14.89
C MET A 127 12.66 -6.46 14.55
N GLN A 128 13.44 -5.74 13.75
CA GLN A 128 13.01 -4.45 13.19
C GLN A 128 12.16 -4.68 11.95
N LEU A 129 11.05 -3.95 11.82
CA LEU A 129 10.17 -4.03 10.65
C LEU A 129 10.86 -3.45 9.43
N HIS A 130 10.95 -4.21 8.34
CA HIS A 130 11.48 -3.75 7.05
C HIS A 130 10.37 -3.57 6.02
N TYR A 131 9.43 -4.51 5.94
CA TYR A 131 8.34 -4.46 4.96
C TYR A 131 7.01 -4.91 5.53
N ILE A 132 5.94 -4.29 5.03
CA ILE A 132 4.59 -4.87 5.06
C ILE A 132 4.16 -5.16 3.63
N ILE A 133 3.65 -6.36 3.40
CA ILE A 133 3.19 -6.81 2.09
C ILE A 133 1.69 -7.07 2.17
N LEU A 134 0.94 -6.38 1.32
CA LEU A 134 -0.48 -6.62 1.09
C LEU A 134 -0.64 -7.40 -0.22
N LYS A 135 -1.15 -8.62 -0.12
CA LYS A 135 -1.41 -9.49 -1.26
C LYS A 135 -2.85 -9.42 -1.74
N ASP A 136 -3.04 -9.61 -3.04
CA ASP A 136 -4.34 -9.60 -3.70
C ASP A 136 -5.16 -8.34 -3.34
N VAL A 137 -4.58 -7.16 -3.54
CA VAL A 137 -5.17 -5.86 -3.16
C VAL A 137 -6.54 -5.65 -3.80
N SER A 138 -6.78 -6.18 -5.01
CA SER A 138 -8.08 -6.21 -5.68
C SER A 138 -9.21 -6.80 -4.83
N LYS A 139 -8.90 -7.67 -3.86
CA LYS A 139 -9.89 -8.30 -2.97
C LYS A 139 -10.32 -7.39 -1.81
N PHE A 140 -9.62 -6.28 -1.58
CA PHE A 140 -9.97 -5.34 -0.51
C PHE A 140 -11.26 -4.60 -0.85
N ASN A 141 -11.99 -4.19 0.19
CA ASN A 141 -13.19 -3.40 0.00
C ASN A 141 -12.86 -1.91 -0.15
N PHE A 142 -12.79 -1.40 -1.37
CA PHE A 142 -12.64 0.03 -1.65
C PHE A 142 -13.98 0.73 -1.44
N ASN A 143 -14.42 0.93 -0.20
CA ASN A 143 -15.77 1.44 0.17
C ASN A 143 -16.12 2.85 -0.38
N LYS A 144 -15.25 3.48 -1.20
CA LYS A 144 -15.51 4.72 -1.97
C LYS A 144 -15.39 4.54 -3.50
N ILE A 145 -15.13 3.33 -3.98
CA ILE A 145 -14.82 3.01 -5.40
C ILE A 145 -15.57 1.74 -5.84
N LYS A 146 -16.56 1.26 -5.07
CA LYS A 146 -17.13 -0.07 -5.28
C LYS A 146 -18.50 -0.06 -5.95
N SER A 147 -18.44 -0.08 -7.27
CA SER A 147 -18.88 -1.24 -8.06
C SER A 147 -18.04 -1.33 -9.34
N SER A 148 -17.62 -2.52 -9.80
CA SER A 148 -16.97 -2.77 -11.12
C SER A 148 -15.43 -2.75 -11.26
N PHE A 149 -14.65 -3.32 -10.32
CA PHE A 149 -13.21 -3.61 -10.53
C PHE A 149 -12.96 -4.87 -11.39
N ASN A 150 -13.48 -4.93 -12.63
CA ASN A 150 -13.26 -6.06 -13.53
C ASN A 150 -12.14 -5.81 -14.56
N ASN A 151 -11.27 -4.81 -14.36
CA ASN A 151 -10.31 -4.38 -15.36
C ASN A 151 -8.89 -4.32 -14.78
N GLU A 152 -7.97 -5.11 -15.34
CA GLU A 152 -6.58 -5.32 -14.87
C GLU A 152 -5.73 -4.03 -14.82
N LYS A 153 -6.25 -2.90 -15.31
CA LYS A 153 -5.54 -1.62 -15.43
C LYS A 153 -5.89 -0.57 -14.37
N VAL A 154 -6.95 -0.77 -13.58
CA VAL A 154 -7.43 0.26 -12.63
C VAL A 154 -6.56 0.33 -11.38
N ILE A 155 -6.13 -0.80 -10.82
CA ILE A 155 -5.28 -0.82 -9.62
C ILE A 155 -3.92 -0.15 -9.87
N PRO A 156 -3.24 -0.41 -11.00
CA PRO A 156 -2.03 0.33 -11.35
C PRO A 156 -2.24 1.84 -11.48
N LEU A 157 -3.33 2.27 -12.13
CA LEU A 157 -3.64 3.70 -12.28
C LEU A 157 -3.94 4.34 -10.92
N PHE A 158 -4.78 3.70 -10.11
CA PHE A 158 -5.09 4.13 -8.74
C PHE A 158 -3.81 4.25 -7.90
N PHE A 159 -2.91 3.26 -7.96
CA PHE A 159 -1.65 3.33 -7.25
C PHE A 159 -0.79 4.53 -7.73
N LYS A 160 -0.67 4.74 -9.05
CA LYS A 160 0.08 5.89 -9.59
C LYS A 160 -0.48 7.22 -9.11
N ILE A 161 -1.80 7.39 -9.09
CA ILE A 161 -2.47 8.59 -8.57
C ILE A 161 -2.05 8.92 -7.14
N TYR A 162 -1.72 7.94 -6.32
CA TYR A 162 -1.29 8.22 -4.94
C TYR A 162 0.20 8.28 -4.75
N THR A 163 1.01 7.99 -5.76
CA THR A 163 2.45 7.82 -5.54
C THR A 163 3.37 8.46 -6.57
N TYR A 164 2.83 9.24 -7.51
CA TYR A 164 3.58 10.01 -8.50
C TYR A 164 4.43 11.10 -7.84
N ASN A 165 5.52 11.53 -8.49
CA ASN A 165 6.29 12.69 -8.06
C ASN A 165 5.63 13.99 -8.52
N GLN A 166 5.19 14.83 -7.57
CA GLN A 166 4.56 16.11 -7.85
C GLN A 166 5.55 17.13 -8.45
N ASP A 167 6.84 16.97 -8.22
CA ASP A 167 7.88 17.87 -8.75
C ASP A 167 8.41 17.42 -10.13
N ASP A 168 7.78 16.42 -10.76
CA ASP A 168 8.15 15.91 -12.08
C ASP A 168 7.01 16.15 -13.09
N ASP A 169 7.08 17.29 -13.80
CA ASP A 169 6.11 17.68 -14.84
C ASP A 169 5.93 16.59 -15.89
N THR A 170 6.97 15.82 -16.21
CA THR A 170 6.86 14.73 -17.19
C THR A 170 6.04 13.58 -16.62
N GLU A 171 6.21 13.23 -15.36
CA GLU A 171 5.39 12.24 -14.68
C GLU A 171 3.93 12.70 -14.56
N LEU A 172 3.70 13.97 -14.21
CA LEU A 172 2.37 14.59 -14.15
C LEU A 172 1.66 14.54 -15.50
N ILE A 173 2.32 14.99 -16.58
CA ILE A 173 1.76 14.96 -17.94
C ILE A 173 1.45 13.52 -18.37
N ASN A 174 2.33 12.56 -18.07
CA ASN A 174 2.07 11.15 -18.39
C ASN A 174 0.88 10.60 -17.61
N LEU A 175 0.74 10.95 -16.33
CA LEU A 175 -0.39 10.54 -15.51
C LEU A 175 -1.70 11.15 -16.02
N ILE A 176 -1.72 12.45 -16.34
CA ILE A 176 -2.85 13.14 -16.98
C ILE A 176 -3.27 12.38 -18.24
N ASN A 177 -2.34 12.11 -19.15
CA ASN A 177 -2.63 11.38 -20.39
C ASN A 177 -3.19 9.96 -20.12
N GLU A 178 -2.66 9.25 -19.13
CA GLU A 178 -3.17 7.92 -18.74
C GLU A 178 -4.58 7.99 -18.16
N ILE A 179 -4.88 9.02 -17.36
CA ILE A 179 -6.22 9.28 -16.82
C ILE A 179 -7.19 9.62 -17.95
N GLU A 180 -6.83 10.54 -18.85
CA GLU A 180 -7.64 10.93 -20.02
C GLU A 180 -7.95 9.73 -20.92
N ILE A 181 -6.94 8.91 -21.28
CA ILE A 181 -7.15 7.69 -22.07
C ILE A 181 -8.07 6.69 -21.35
N SER A 182 -8.02 6.64 -20.02
CA SER A 182 -8.89 5.78 -19.22
C SER A 182 -10.33 6.32 -19.21
N LEU A 183 -10.47 7.63 -19.06
CA LEU A 183 -11.74 8.36 -19.16
C LEU A 183 -12.31 8.40 -20.58
N GLU A 184 -11.55 8.19 -21.65
CA GLU A 184 -12.12 8.04 -23.00
C GLU A 184 -12.75 6.65 -23.20
N LYS A 185 -12.34 5.68 -22.39
CA LYS A 185 -12.84 4.30 -22.41
C LYS A 185 -13.96 4.09 -21.38
N LYS A 186 -14.79 5.13 -21.12
CA LYS A 186 -15.84 5.16 -20.06
C LYS A 186 -16.74 3.94 -20.06
N ASP A 187 -16.98 3.31 -21.21
CA ASP A 187 -17.83 2.11 -21.33
C ASP A 187 -17.35 0.90 -20.52
N ILE A 188 -16.13 0.94 -19.95
CA ILE A 188 -15.51 -0.15 -19.17
C ILE A 188 -15.28 0.26 -17.69
N ILE A 189 -15.56 1.51 -17.31
CA ILE A 189 -15.24 2.07 -15.99
C ILE A 189 -16.52 2.63 -15.35
N ASN A 190 -16.78 2.33 -14.08
CA ASN A 190 -17.97 2.83 -13.39
C ASN A 190 -17.90 4.34 -13.17
N ASN A 191 -19.04 5.01 -13.18
CA ASN A 191 -19.24 6.44 -12.89
C ASN A 191 -18.52 6.93 -11.62
N GLU A 192 -18.45 6.14 -10.55
CA GLU A 192 -17.72 6.53 -9.32
C GLU A 192 -16.20 6.62 -9.53
N ILE A 193 -15.63 5.70 -10.31
CA ILE A 193 -14.21 5.75 -10.69
C ILE A 193 -13.99 6.90 -11.67
N CYS A 194 -14.89 7.10 -12.62
CA CYS A 194 -14.82 8.24 -13.55
C CYS A 194 -14.81 9.57 -12.79
N HIS A 195 -15.66 9.73 -11.77
CA HIS A 195 -15.69 10.93 -10.94
C HIS A 195 -14.37 11.15 -10.20
N LEU A 196 -13.82 10.11 -9.56
CA LEU A 196 -12.52 10.19 -8.90
C LEU A 196 -11.41 10.58 -9.88
N LEU A 197 -11.40 9.97 -11.07
CA LEU A 197 -10.43 10.25 -12.11
C LEU A 197 -10.60 11.66 -12.68
N GLU A 198 -11.83 12.17 -12.79
CA GLU A 198 -12.14 13.53 -13.23
C GLU A 198 -11.67 14.57 -12.18
N GLU A 199 -11.95 14.33 -10.89
CA GLU A 199 -11.45 15.17 -9.78
C GLU A 199 -9.91 15.21 -9.75
N GLU A 200 -9.26 14.06 -9.88
CA GLU A 200 -7.80 13.99 -9.90
C GLU A 200 -7.23 14.64 -11.16
N LEU A 201 -7.88 14.49 -12.31
CA LEU A 201 -7.47 15.13 -13.56
C LEU A 201 -7.52 16.67 -13.45
N GLU A 202 -8.57 17.21 -12.84
CA GLU A 202 -8.70 18.65 -12.59
C GLU A 202 -7.58 19.14 -11.69
N PHE A 203 -7.36 18.46 -10.56
CA PHE A 203 -6.26 18.77 -9.63
C PHE A 203 -4.87 18.76 -10.31
N LEU A 204 -4.56 17.72 -11.07
CA LEU A 204 -3.25 17.60 -11.74
C LEU A 204 -3.03 18.66 -12.83
N LYS A 205 -4.10 19.10 -13.49
CA LYS A 205 -4.03 20.20 -14.47
C LYS A 205 -3.79 21.54 -13.80
N GLU A 206 -4.45 21.79 -12.67
CA GLU A 206 -4.19 22.99 -11.85
C GLU A 206 -2.74 23.07 -11.37
N GLU A 207 -2.16 21.95 -10.91
CA GLU A 207 -0.75 21.88 -10.48
C GLU A 207 0.24 22.23 -11.62
N LEU A 208 -0.14 21.98 -12.88
CA LEU A 208 0.67 22.30 -14.07
C LEU A 208 0.30 23.62 -14.75
N GLU A 209 -0.66 24.38 -14.22
CA GLU A 209 -1.22 25.59 -14.85
C GLU A 209 -1.79 25.35 -16.27
N LEU A 210 -2.39 24.18 -16.52
CA LEU A 210 -2.98 23.75 -17.81
C LEU A 210 -4.51 23.87 -17.83
#